data_AF-A0A6I7QDL5-F1
#
_entry.id   AF-A0A6I7QDL5-F1
#
_cell.length_a   1.000
_cell.length_b   1.000
_cell.length_c   1.000
_cell.angle_alpha   90.00
_cell.angle_beta   90.00
_cell.angle_gamma   90.00
#
_symmetry.space_group_name_H-M   'P 1'
#
loop_
_entity.id
_entity.type
_entity.pdbx_description
1 polymer ?
#
loop_
_entity_poly.entity_id
_entity_poly.type
_entity_poly.pdbx_seq_one_letter_code
_entity_poly.pdbx_strand_id
1 'polypeptide(L)'
;MEELNAVTIYWLISIGLLIGYITDLLMIKQGIGMIGNVIWGAIGSVIIGVICILLGLFAPLVYAAIGSVAFLFLINVFSFRTQDVADAKASEPY
;
A
#
# COMPACT_ATOMS: atom_id res chain seq x y z
N MET A 1 10.68 19.97 -13.71
CA MET A 1 10.14 19.56 -12.40
C MET A 1 8.81 18.92 -12.67
N GLU A 2 8.54 17.75 -12.08
CA GLU A 2 7.25 17.08 -12.29
C GLU A 2 6.17 17.89 -11.57
N GLU A 3 5.14 18.33 -12.30
CA GLU A 3 4.08 19.16 -11.74
C GLU A 3 2.94 18.27 -11.23
N LEU A 4 2.37 18.66 -10.09
CA LEU A 4 1.17 18.01 -9.56
C LEU A 4 -0.04 18.44 -10.39
N ASN A 5 -0.34 17.65 -11.42
CA ASN A 5 -1.51 17.84 -12.28
C ASN A 5 -2.41 16.60 -12.26
N ALA A 6 -3.56 16.67 -12.93
CA ALA A 6 -4.53 15.59 -12.98
C ALA A 6 -3.95 14.30 -13.61
N VAL A 7 -3.04 14.42 -14.58
CA VAL A 7 -2.39 13.27 -15.24
C VAL A 7 -1.45 12.57 -14.26
N THR A 8 -0.65 13.32 -13.51
CA THR A 8 0.26 12.78 -12.49
C THR A 8 -0.53 12.06 -11.40
N ILE A 9 -1.64 12.65 -10.93
CA ILE A 9 -2.51 12.02 -9.93
C ILE A 9 -3.13 10.72 -10.48
N TYR A 10 -3.61 10.73 -11.72
CA TYR A 10 -4.11 9.52 -12.39
C TYR A 10 -3.05 8.41 -12.41
N TRP A 11 -1.80 8.74 -12.74
CA TRP A 11 -0.70 7.77 -12.73
C TRP A 11 -0.36 7.27 -11.34
N LEU A 12 -0.30 8.14 -10.32
CA LEU A 12 -0.05 7.75 -8.94
C LEU A 12 -1.10 6.75 -8.44
N ILE A 13 -2.38 7.03 -8.70
CA ILE A 13 -3.47 6.11 -8.35
C ILE A 13 -3.33 4.80 -9.12
N SER A 14 -3.14 4.85 -10.45
CA SER A 14 -3.05 3.66 -11.30
C SER A 14 -1.90 2.73 -10.89
N ILE A 15 -0.73 3.29 -10.59
CA ILE A 15 0.42 2.54 -10.09
C ILE A 15 0.12 1.93 -8.72
N GLY A 16 -0.49 2.70 -7.82
CA GLY A 16 -0.83 2.19 -6.49
C GLY A 16 -1.86 1.06 -6.52
N LEU A 17 -2.86 1.14 -7.42
CA LEU A 17 -3.82 0.05 -7.65
C LEU A 17 -3.12 -1.20 -8.20
N LEU A 18 -2.25 -1.03 -9.19
CA LEU A 18 -1.48 -2.12 -9.79
C LEU A 18 -0.59 -2.80 -8.74
N ILE A 19 0.11 -2.02 -7.91
CA ILE A 19 0.97 -2.55 -6.86
C ILE A 19 0.16 -3.24 -5.79
N GLY A 20 -0.96 -2.68 -5.35
CA GLY A 20 -1.85 -3.35 -4.41
C GLY A 20 -2.33 -4.70 -4.92
N TYR A 21 -2.65 -4.81 -6.21
CA TYR A 21 -3.01 -6.07 -6.83
C TYR A 21 -1.85 -7.07 -6.87
N ILE A 22 -0.64 -6.63 -7.25
CA ILE A 22 0.56 -7.47 -7.27
C ILE A 22 0.92 -7.95 -5.86
N THR A 23 0.87 -7.06 -4.87
CA THR A 23 1.18 -7.41 -3.47
C THR A 23 0.20 -8.46 -2.95
N ASP A 24 -1.08 -8.35 -3.28
CA ASP A 24 -2.07 -9.37 -2.92
C ASP A 24 -1.74 -10.73 -3.55
N LEU A 25 -1.40 -10.76 -4.84
CA LEU A 25 -0.97 -11.98 -5.53
C LEU A 25 0.31 -12.59 -4.93
N LEU A 26 1.21 -11.78 -4.38
CA LEU A 26 2.41 -12.27 -3.70
C LEU A 26 2.11 -12.80 -2.29
N MET A 27 1.10 -12.26 -1.63
CA MET A 27 0.77 -12.59 -0.24
C MET A 27 -0.34 -13.67 -0.11
N ILE A 28 -1.11 -13.96 -1.16
CA ILE A 28 -2.09 -15.06 -1.42
C ILE A 28 -3.07 -15.40 -0.28
N LYS A 29 -2.59 -15.79 0.90
CA LYS A 29 -3.41 -16.18 2.07
C LYS A 29 -3.07 -15.42 3.35
N GLN A 30 -2.11 -14.51 3.28
CA GLN A 30 -1.56 -13.85 4.43
C GLN A 30 -1.74 -12.33 4.23
N GLY A 31 -2.71 -11.71 4.88
CA GLY A 31 -2.83 -10.24 4.87
C GLY A 31 -4.23 -9.69 5.04
N ILE A 32 -4.39 -8.40 4.72
CA ILE A 32 -5.67 -7.65 4.79
C ILE A 32 -6.63 -7.97 3.63
N GLY A 33 -6.23 -8.85 2.71
CA GLY A 33 -6.98 -9.26 1.52
C GLY A 33 -6.92 -8.27 0.35
N MET A 34 -7.42 -8.71 -0.81
CA MET A 34 -7.29 -8.02 -2.10
C MET A 34 -7.80 -6.57 -2.08
N ILE A 35 -9.03 -6.36 -1.58
CA ILE A 35 -9.64 -5.02 -1.54
C ILE A 35 -8.82 -4.09 -0.65
N GLY A 36 -8.36 -4.59 0.50
CA GLY A 36 -7.50 -3.83 1.40
C GLY A 36 -6.17 -3.45 0.74
N ASN A 37 -5.50 -4.41 0.11
CA ASN A 37 -4.23 -4.18 -0.57
C ASN A 37 -4.34 -3.16 -1.71
N VAL A 38 -5.40 -3.22 -2.51
CA VAL A 38 -5.62 -2.28 -3.61
C VAL A 38 -5.90 -0.86 -3.12
N ILE A 39 -6.75 -0.69 -2.11
CA ILE A 39 -7.08 0.62 -1.55
C ILE A 39 -5.86 1.23 -0.88
N TRP A 40 -5.18 0.48 -0.01
CA TRP A 40 -3.99 0.98 0.67
C TRP A 40 -2.80 1.19 -0.26
N GLY A 41 -2.70 0.43 -1.35
CA GLY A 41 -1.70 0.63 -2.40
C GLY A 41 -1.90 1.95 -3.12
N ALA A 42 -3.14 2.27 -3.49
CA ALA A 42 -3.50 3.56 -4.10
C ALA A 42 -3.20 4.73 -3.14
N ILE A 43 -3.64 4.64 -1.88
CA ILE A 43 -3.41 5.67 -0.87
C ILE A 43 -1.91 5.89 -0.63
N GLY A 44 -1.15 4.80 -0.43
CA GLY A 44 0.29 4.86 -0.20
C GLY A 44 1.05 5.48 -1.37
N SER A 45 0.71 5.08 -2.59
CA SER A 45 1.31 5.64 -3.81
C SER A 45 1.03 7.14 -3.96
N VAL A 46 -0.21 7.57 -3.74
CA VAL A 46 -0.57 9.00 -3.82
C VAL A 46 0.16 9.82 -2.76
N ILE A 47 0.17 9.38 -1.50
CA ILE A 47 0.83 10.10 -0.40
C ILE A 47 2.33 10.26 -0.70
N ILE A 48 3.00 9.15 -1.04
CA ILE A 48 4.46 9.15 -1.23
C ILE A 48 4.82 9.93 -2.50
N GLY A 49 4.08 9.73 -3.59
CA GLY A 49 4.29 10.47 -4.83
C GLY A 49 4.10 11.97 -4.67
N VAL A 50 3.06 12.42 -3.97
CA VAL A 50 2.84 13.83 -3.69
C VAL A 50 3.98 14.41 -2.83
N ILE A 51 4.43 13.69 -1.80
CA ILE A 51 5.58 14.12 -0.99
C ILE A 51 6.84 14.27 -1.86
N CYS A 52 7.12 13.29 -2.72
CA CYS A 52 8.28 13.35 -3.62
C CYS A 52 8.21 14.54 -4.59
N ILE A 53 7.02 14.84 -5.13
CA ILE A 53 6.79 16.01 -6.00
C ILE A 53 7.04 17.31 -5.22
N LEU A 54 6.51 17.43 -4.00
CA LEU A 54 6.67 18.62 -3.15
C LEU A 54 8.13 18.87 -2.76
N LEU A 55 8.90 17.80 -2.56
CA LEU A 55 10.34 17.86 -2.27
C LEU A 55 11.19 18.08 -3.53
N GLY A 56 10.60 18.12 -4.72
CA GLY A 56 11.31 18.29 -5.98
C GLY A 56 12.23 17.11 -6.33
N LEU A 57 11.91 15.90 -5.85
CA LEU A 57 12.69 14.71 -6.14
C LEU A 57 12.52 14.27 -7.61
N PHE A 58 13.58 13.70 -8.17
CA PHE A 58 13.55 13.12 -9.50
C PHE A 58 12.69 11.84 -9.51
N ALA A 59 11.95 11.56 -10.60
CA ALA A 59 11.14 10.34 -10.75
C ALA A 59 10.18 9.99 -9.58
N PRO A 60 9.24 10.87 -9.20
CA PRO A 60 8.29 10.66 -8.10
C PRO A 60 7.42 9.41 -8.30
N LEU A 61 7.09 9.04 -9.54
CA LEU A 61 6.31 7.84 -9.86
C LEU A 61 7.03 6.55 -9.43
N VAL A 62 8.35 6.50 -9.57
CA VAL A 62 9.16 5.33 -9.17
C VAL A 62 9.20 5.25 -7.64
N TYR A 63 9.36 6.38 -6.96
CA TYR A 63 9.33 6.42 -5.50
C TYR A 63 7.94 6.12 -4.93
N ALA A 64 6.87 6.56 -5.60
CA ALA A 64 5.50 6.20 -5.26
C ALA A 64 5.28 4.68 -5.35
N ALA A 65 5.82 4.05 -6.40
CA ALA A 65 5.75 2.60 -6.58
C ALA A 65 6.46 1.85 -5.45
N ILE A 66 7.76 2.14 -5.24
CA ILE A 66 8.57 1.48 -4.20
C ILE A 66 8.00 1.75 -2.81
N GLY A 67 7.60 2.99 -2.56
CA GLY A 67 6.98 3.39 -1.30
C GLY A 67 5.66 2.69 -1.04
N SER A 68 4.82 2.51 -2.05
CA SER A 68 3.56 1.78 -1.94
C SER A 68 3.79 0.30 -1.58
N VAL A 69 4.81 -0.35 -2.18
CA VAL A 69 5.22 -1.72 -1.80
C VAL A 69 5.64 -1.77 -0.33
N ALA A 70 6.53 -0.87 0.10
CA ALA A 70 7.02 -0.83 1.48
C ALA A 70 5.88 -0.55 2.48
N PHE A 71 4.97 0.35 2.13
CA PHE A 71 3.81 0.70 2.93
C PHE A 71 2.83 -0.47 3.07
N LEU A 72 2.49 -1.14 1.97
CA LEU A 72 1.64 -2.34 2.00
C LEU A 72 2.30 -3.49 2.73
N PHE A 73 3.61 -3.66 2.61
CA PHE A 73 4.34 -4.65 3.38
C PHE A 73 4.20 -4.40 4.89
N LEU A 74 4.38 -3.15 5.34
CA LEU A 74 4.17 -2.79 6.75
C LEU A 74 2.73 -3.09 7.20
N ILE A 75 1.73 -2.66 6.43
CA ILE A 75 0.32 -2.91 6.77
C ILE A 75 0.04 -4.41 6.91
N ASN A 76 0.48 -5.21 5.95
CA ASN A 76 0.25 -6.65 6.00
C ASN A 76 0.99 -7.30 7.18
N VAL A 77 2.27 -6.94 7.39
CA VAL A 77 3.07 -7.45 8.53
C VAL A 77 2.40 -7.15 9.87
N PHE A 78 1.88 -5.94 10.06
CA PHE A 78 1.22 -5.58 11.31
C PHE A 78 -0.20 -6.14 11.43
N SER A 79 -0.90 -6.40 10.33
CA SER A 79 -2.23 -7.02 10.33
C SER A 79 -2.22 -8.45 10.85
N PHE A 80 -1.13 -9.22 10.65
CA PHE A 80 -1.05 -10.60 11.15
C PHE A 80 -1.17 -10.70 12.67
N ARG A 81 -0.53 -9.79 13.40
CA ARG A 81 -0.50 -9.84 14.87
C ARG A 81 -1.90 -9.69 15.48
N THR A 82 -2.82 -9.02 14.79
CA THR A 82 -4.20 -8.86 15.28
C THR A 82 -5.02 -10.14 15.13
N GLN A 83 -4.82 -10.92 14.07
CA GLN A 83 -5.57 -12.17 13.85
C GLN A 83 -5.14 -13.27 14.83
N ASP A 84 -3.83 -13.45 15.03
CA ASP A 84 -3.32 -14.46 15.98
C ASP A 84 -3.79 -14.21 17.42
N VAL A 85 -3.86 -12.95 17.86
CA VAL A 85 -4.34 -12.59 19.20
C VAL A 85 -5.85 -12.73 19.32
N ALA A 86 -6.61 -12.43 18.26
CA ALA A 86 -8.06 -12.61 18.25
C ALA A 86 -8.45 -14.09 18.32
N ASP A 87 -7.78 -14.93 17.54
CA ASP A 87 -8.02 -16.38 17.52
C ASP A 87 -7.58 -17.04 18.83
N ALA A 88 -6.47 -16.60 19.43
CA ALA A 88 -6.03 -17.08 20.74
C ALA A 88 -7.08 -16.81 21.84
N LYS A 89 -7.69 -15.61 21.86
CA LYS A 89 -8.74 -15.26 22.83
C LYS A 89 -10.06 -15.99 22.61
N ALA A 90 -10.37 -16.41 21.39
CA ALA A 90 -11.58 -17.17 21.08
C ALA A 90 -11.48 -18.65 21.54
N SER A 91 -10.25 -19.13 21.77
CA SER A 91 -9.96 -20.52 22.17
C SER A 91 -9.83 -20.76 23.67
N GLU A 92 -9.91 -19.72 24.51
CA GLU A 92 -9.96 -19.87 25.97
C GLU A 92 -11.36 -20.38 26.38
N PRO A 93 -11.50 -21.61 26.89
CA PRO A 93 -12.74 -22.03 27.53
C PRO A 93 -12.84 -21.33 28.89
N TYR A 94 -14.01 -20.74 29.16
CA TYR A 94 -14.39 -20.14 30.45
C TYR A 94 -14.01 -20.98 31.66
#